data_AF-A0A0G1V7M5-F1
#
_entry.id   AF-A0A0G1V7M5-F1
#
_cell.length_a   1.000
_cell.length_b   1.000
_cell.length_c   1.000
_cell.angle_alpha   90.00
_cell.angle_beta   90.00
_cell.angle_gamma   90.00
#
_symmetry.space_group_name_H-M   'P 1'
#
loop_
_entity.id
_entity.type
_entity.pdbx_description
1 polymer ?
#
loop_
_entity_poly.entity_id
_entity_poly.type
_entity_poly.pdbx_seq_one_letter_code
_entity_poly.pdbx_strand_id
1 'polypeptide(L)'
;MYNDAFKQDSGIFQALANPKRLEIIQLLRSHSLTVTDIQRMTGMAQSNVSQHLQVLRQERLVLPKREGREMTYCLAHHNVAKAFDAIHGILVDQKKSQPWSRISQKAAIPRVIDPVCGMKLSPETAVLSSWYKRSEYYFCASGCKTAFEKRAVRYI
;
A
#
# COMPACT_ATOMS: atom_id res chain seq x y z
N MET A 1 -1.25 17.13 10.17
CA MET A 1 -1.69 15.96 10.95
C MET A 1 -2.45 14.91 10.11
N TYR A 2 -3.56 15.18 9.41
CA TYR A 2 -4.22 14.16 8.56
C TYR A 2 -3.38 13.73 7.33
N ASN A 3 -2.61 14.65 6.76
CA ASN A 3 -1.84 14.40 5.54
C ASN A 3 -0.51 13.67 5.79
N ASP A 4 -0.11 13.52 7.06
CA ASP A 4 1.21 12.99 7.40
C ASP A 4 1.19 11.46 7.54
N ALA A 5 0.06 10.89 8.00
CA ALA A 5 -0.15 9.44 8.05
C ALA A 5 -0.16 8.83 6.63
N PHE A 6 -0.96 9.38 5.71
CA PHE A 6 -1.00 8.88 4.32
C PHE A 6 0.32 9.07 3.57
N LYS A 7 1.12 10.09 3.93
CA LYS A 7 2.48 10.24 3.38
C LYS A 7 3.40 9.12 3.85
N GLN A 8 3.33 8.76 5.13
CA GLN A 8 4.11 7.63 5.68
C GLN A 8 3.67 6.31 5.05
N ASP A 9 2.36 6.08 4.92
CA ASP A 9 1.82 4.89 4.25
C ASP A 9 2.26 4.81 2.78
N SER A 10 2.24 5.95 2.07
CA SER A 10 2.70 6.04 0.68
C SER A 10 4.18 5.66 0.53
N GLY A 11 5.04 6.05 1.48
CA GLY A 11 6.46 5.69 1.47
C GLY A 11 6.65 4.17 1.49
N ILE A 12 5.96 3.49 2.43
CA ILE A 12 5.95 2.03 2.53
C ILE A 12 5.47 1.40 1.22
N PHE A 13 4.35 1.85 0.67
CA PHE A 13 3.81 1.29 -0.57
C PHE A 13 4.74 1.48 -1.76
N GLN A 14 5.40 2.64 -1.88
CA GLN A 14 6.40 2.88 -2.92
C GLN A 14 7.63 1.97 -2.77
N ALA A 15 8.08 1.72 -1.54
CA ALA A 15 9.13 0.74 -1.27
C ALA A 15 8.69 -0.68 -1.62
N LEU A 16 7.42 -1.05 -1.45
CA LEU A 16 6.91 -2.37 -1.83
C LEU A 16 6.65 -2.53 -3.33
N ALA A 17 6.41 -1.44 -4.07
CA ALA A 17 6.08 -1.44 -5.50
C ALA A 17 7.28 -1.75 -6.44
N ASN A 18 8.14 -2.70 -6.08
CA ASN A 18 9.23 -3.17 -6.92
C ASN A 18 9.46 -4.68 -6.75
N PRO A 19 9.51 -5.45 -7.85
CA PRO A 19 9.56 -6.92 -7.78
C PRO A 19 10.79 -7.45 -7.06
N LYS A 20 11.95 -6.81 -7.21
CA LYS A 20 13.19 -7.24 -6.54
C LYS A 20 13.20 -6.94 -5.06
N ARG A 21 12.55 -5.87 -4.61
CA ARG A 21 12.36 -5.60 -3.18
C ARG A 21 11.37 -6.57 -2.53
N LEU A 22 10.32 -6.95 -3.26
CA LEU A 22 9.39 -8.00 -2.82
C LEU A 22 10.09 -9.36 -2.71
N GLU A 23 10.96 -9.71 -3.66
CA GLU A 23 11.80 -10.91 -3.61
C GLU A 23 12.70 -10.92 -2.37
N ILE A 24 13.37 -9.80 -2.05
CA ILE A 24 14.17 -9.65 -0.84
C ILE A 24 13.32 -9.84 0.43
N ILE A 25 12.15 -9.22 0.52
CA ILE A 25 11.24 -9.38 1.66
C ILE A 25 10.85 -10.85 1.85
N GLN A 26 10.61 -11.56 0.74
CA GLN A 26 10.28 -12.98 0.78
C GLN A 26 11.43 -13.83 1.33
N LEU A 27 12.67 -13.55 0.92
CA LEU A 27 13.86 -14.23 1.44
C LEU A 27 14.06 -14.00 2.94
N LEU A 28 13.85 -12.75 3.38
CA LEU A 28 14.04 -12.33 4.78
C LEU A 28 12.90 -12.74 5.73
N ARG A 29 11.82 -13.35 5.20
CA ARG A 29 10.65 -13.74 5.99
C ARG A 29 10.97 -14.66 7.17
N SER A 30 11.90 -15.58 6.98
CA SER A 30 12.25 -16.61 7.95
C SER A 30 13.74 -16.69 8.24
N HIS A 31 14.53 -15.78 7.69
CA HIS A 31 15.99 -15.82 7.74
C HIS A 31 16.56 -14.41 7.97
N SER A 32 17.70 -14.36 8.65
CA SER A 32 18.58 -13.20 8.65
C SER A 32 19.67 -13.44 7.61
N LEU A 33 19.79 -12.60 6.59
CA LEU A 33 20.71 -12.82 5.46
C LEU A 33 21.70 -11.67 5.29
N THR A 34 22.93 -11.98 4.86
CA THR A 34 23.89 -10.96 4.46
C THR A 34 23.56 -10.40 3.08
N VAL A 35 24.17 -9.28 2.72
CA VAL A 35 24.09 -8.74 1.34
C VAL A 35 24.59 -9.77 0.33
N THR A 36 25.66 -10.49 0.65
CA THR A 36 26.27 -11.52 -0.19
C THR A 36 25.33 -12.71 -0.40
N ASP A 37 24.60 -13.13 0.63
CA ASP A 37 23.62 -14.21 0.50
C ASP A 37 22.45 -13.79 -0.39
N ILE A 38 21.92 -12.58 -0.18
CA ILE A 38 20.84 -12.03 -1.01
C ILE A 38 21.31 -11.90 -2.48
N GLN A 39 22.55 -11.45 -2.71
CA GLN A 39 23.16 -11.40 -4.03
C GLN A 39 23.17 -12.78 -4.69
N ARG A 40 23.66 -13.80 -3.98
CA ARG A 40 23.74 -15.18 -4.47
C ARG A 40 22.36 -15.75 -4.80
N MET A 41 21.35 -15.50 -3.96
CA MET A 41 20.00 -16.05 -4.12
C MET A 41 19.19 -15.37 -5.22
N THR A 42 19.41 -14.06 -5.45
CA THR A 42 18.62 -13.27 -6.41
C THR A 42 19.31 -13.05 -7.76
N GLY A 43 20.61 -13.35 -7.86
CA GLY A 43 21.44 -13.10 -9.04
C GLY A 43 21.72 -11.62 -9.34
N MET A 44 21.33 -10.71 -8.44
CA MET A 44 21.57 -9.27 -8.60
C MET A 44 23.03 -8.90 -8.32
N ALA A 45 23.51 -7.78 -8.85
CA ALA A 45 24.78 -7.20 -8.42
C ALA A 45 24.71 -6.68 -6.97
N GLN A 46 25.83 -6.71 -6.24
CA GLN A 46 25.90 -6.26 -4.84
C GLN A 46 25.44 -4.80 -4.65
N SER A 47 25.75 -3.92 -5.60
CA SER A 47 25.32 -2.52 -5.61
C SER A 47 23.79 -2.40 -5.64
N ASN A 48 23.13 -3.19 -6.48
CA ASN A 48 21.68 -3.20 -6.60
C ASN A 48 21.01 -3.73 -5.32
N VAL A 49 21.55 -4.81 -4.74
CA VAL A 49 21.07 -5.34 -3.46
C VAL A 49 21.19 -4.28 -2.36
N SER A 50 22.34 -3.61 -2.28
CA SER A 50 22.58 -2.56 -1.28
C SER A 50 21.61 -1.40 -1.43
N GLN A 51 21.35 -0.96 -2.68
CA GLN A 51 20.38 0.10 -2.96
C GLN A 51 18.95 -0.32 -2.57
N HIS A 52 18.55 -1.56 -2.86
CA HIS A 52 17.25 -2.08 -2.45
C HIS A 52 17.08 -2.14 -0.94
N LEU A 53 18.11 -2.63 -0.22
CA LEU A 53 18.11 -2.67 1.25
C LEU A 53 18.10 -1.27 1.85
N GLN A 54 18.76 -0.29 1.22
CA GLN A 54 18.72 1.10 1.67
C GLN A 54 17.29 1.66 1.63
N VAL A 55 16.58 1.48 0.51
CA VAL A 55 15.18 1.93 0.37
C VAL A 55 14.28 1.23 1.39
N LEU A 56 14.42 -0.09 1.55
CA LEU A 56 13.64 -0.85 2.53
C LEU A 56 13.94 -0.43 3.98
N ARG A 57 15.17 -0.01 4.28
CA ARG A 57 15.56 0.51 5.59
C ARG A 57 15.00 1.89 5.87
N GLN A 58 14.97 2.78 4.88
CA GLN A 58 14.41 4.13 5.01
C GLN A 58 12.94 4.05 5.43
N GLU A 59 12.19 3.12 4.85
CA GLU A 59 10.79 2.85 5.19
C GLU A 59 10.61 1.89 6.38
N ARG A 60 11.70 1.53 7.09
CA ARG A 60 11.70 0.63 8.26
C ARG A 60 11.01 -0.72 8.01
N LEU A 61 11.12 -1.26 6.80
CA LEU A 61 10.63 -2.59 6.44
C LEU A 61 11.61 -3.70 6.78
N VAL A 62 12.91 -3.37 6.78
CA VAL A 62 14.00 -4.28 7.17
C VAL A 62 14.92 -3.60 8.17
N LEU A 63 15.54 -4.40 9.03
CA LEU A 63 16.50 -3.94 10.03
C LEU A 63 17.86 -4.62 9.79
N PRO A 64 18.95 -3.86 9.92
CA PRO A 64 20.28 -4.46 10.02
C PRO A 64 20.46 -5.11 11.40
N LYS A 65 21.11 -6.27 11.43
CA LYS A 65 21.54 -6.95 12.64
C LYS A 65 23.01 -7.34 12.48
N ARG A 66 23.82 -7.04 13.49
CA ARG A 66 25.23 -7.44 13.49
C ARG A 66 25.37 -8.78 14.20
N GLU A 67 25.74 -9.81 13.46
CA GLU A 67 26.01 -11.15 14.00
C GLU A 67 27.49 -11.47 13.79
N GLY A 68 28.27 -11.36 14.87
CA GLY A 68 29.73 -11.48 14.79
C GLY A 68 30.37 -10.37 13.96
N ARG A 69 31.09 -10.74 12.91
CA ARG A 69 31.80 -9.80 12.02
C ARG A 69 30.96 -9.33 10.84
N GLU A 70 29.82 -9.97 10.58
CA GLU A 70 29.00 -9.71 9.40
C GLU A 70 27.72 -8.94 9.75
N MET A 71 27.23 -8.19 8.76
CA MET A 71 25.96 -7.48 8.85
C MET A 71 24.90 -8.31 8.12
N THR A 72 23.93 -8.82 8.87
CA THR A 72 22.74 -9.48 8.34
C THR A 72 21.55 -8.52 8.35
N TYR A 73 20.50 -8.87 7.61
CA TYR A 73 19.27 -8.12 7.52
C TYR A 73 18.10 -9.04 7.84
N CYS A 74 17.08 -8.53 8.52
CA CYS A 74 15.84 -9.23 8.82
C CYS A 74 14.63 -8.31 8.61
N LEU A 75 13.41 -8.87 8.55
CA LEU A 75 12.20 -8.05 8.54
C LEU A 75 12.06 -7.26 9.85
N ALA A 76 11.68 -5.98 9.74
CA ALA A 76 11.49 -5.13 10.90
C ALA A 76 10.29 -5.54 11.76
N HIS A 77 9.25 -6.11 11.15
CA HIS A 77 8.07 -6.59 11.84
C HIS A 77 7.46 -7.78 11.09
N HIS A 78 6.90 -8.73 11.83
CA HIS A 78 6.17 -9.88 11.27
C HIS A 78 4.95 -9.47 10.42
N ASN A 79 4.48 -8.22 10.57
CA ASN A 79 3.33 -7.69 9.83
C ASN A 79 3.67 -7.38 8.38
N VAL A 80 4.96 -7.15 8.07
CA VAL A 80 5.41 -6.97 6.68
C VAL A 80 5.16 -8.24 5.87
N ALA A 81 5.50 -9.40 6.43
CA ALA A 81 5.22 -10.69 5.81
C ALA A 81 3.70 -10.96 5.70
N LYS A 82 2.93 -10.73 6.78
CA LYS A 82 1.46 -10.89 6.75
C LYS A 82 0.79 -10.01 5.69
N ALA A 83 1.22 -8.76 5.56
CA ALA A 83 0.69 -7.83 4.56
C ALA A 83 1.00 -8.31 3.14
N PHE A 84 2.24 -8.78 2.91
CA PHE A 84 2.62 -9.37 1.64
C PHE A 84 1.77 -10.61 1.30
N ASP A 85 1.55 -11.50 2.28
CA ASP A 85 0.70 -12.68 2.10
C ASP A 85 -0.74 -12.34 1.77
N ALA A 86 -1.32 -11.35 2.45
CA ALA A 86 -2.68 -10.90 2.19
C ALA A 86 -2.82 -10.37 0.75
N ILE A 87 -1.88 -9.53 0.31
CA ILE A 87 -1.88 -8.96 -1.06
C ILE A 87 -1.65 -10.07 -2.10
N HIS A 88 -0.69 -10.97 -1.87
CA HIS A 88 -0.43 -12.08 -2.77
C HIS A 88 -1.62 -13.04 -2.86
N GLY A 89 -2.32 -13.29 -1.75
CA GLY A 89 -3.55 -14.08 -1.71
C GLY A 89 -4.63 -13.51 -2.64
N ILE A 90 -4.84 -12.18 -2.60
CA ILE A 90 -5.78 -11.51 -3.51
C ILE A 90 -5.40 -11.75 -4.98
N LEU A 91 -4.11 -11.65 -5.33
CA LEU A 91 -3.64 -11.88 -6.70
C LEU A 91 -3.83 -13.33 -7.16
N VAL A 92 -3.59 -14.30 -6.26
CA VAL A 92 -3.80 -15.72 -6.54
C VAL A 92 -5.28 -16.02 -6.75
N ASP A 93 -6.16 -15.46 -5.92
CA ASP A 93 -7.60 -15.63 -6.05
C ASP A 93 -8.12 -15.02 -7.35
N GLN A 94 -7.63 -13.83 -7.73
CA GLN A 94 -7.92 -13.22 -9.03
C GLN A 94 -7.47 -14.09 -10.22
N LYS A 95 -6.30 -14.73 -10.14
CA LYS A 95 -5.80 -15.61 -11.21
C LYS A 95 -6.57 -16.92 -11.31
N LYS A 96 -7.00 -17.51 -10.18
CA LYS A 96 -7.89 -18.69 -10.17
C LYS A 96 -9.25 -18.39 -10.78
N SER A 97 -9.64 -17.12 -10.81
CA SER A 97 -10.89 -16.63 -11.37
C SER A 97 -10.64 -15.73 -12.58
N GLN A 98 -10.06 -16.25 -13.66
CA GLN A 98 -10.06 -15.52 -14.94
C GLN A 98 -11.41 -15.70 -15.66
N PRO A 99 -12.05 -14.67 -16.27
CA PRO A 99 -11.65 -13.25 -16.31
C PRO A 99 -12.83 -12.31 -15.93
N TRP A 100 -12.61 -11.33 -15.04
CA TRP A 100 -13.44 -10.10 -14.81
C TRP A 100 -14.99 -10.23 -14.69
N SER A 101 -15.57 -11.42 -14.64
CA SER A 101 -17.02 -11.65 -14.77
C SER A 101 -17.78 -11.75 -13.44
N ARG A 102 -17.12 -11.51 -12.30
CA ARG A 102 -17.73 -11.63 -10.95
C ARG A 102 -17.75 -10.36 -10.11
N ILE A 103 -17.59 -9.17 -10.68
CA ILE A 103 -18.00 -7.93 -9.99
C ILE A 103 -19.55 -7.87 -9.87
N SER A 104 -20.28 -8.81 -10.46
CA SER A 104 -21.73 -8.91 -10.32
C SER A 104 -22.16 -9.95 -9.27
N GLN A 105 -22.91 -9.45 -8.29
CA GLN A 105 -23.96 -10.10 -7.50
C GLN A 105 -23.58 -10.75 -6.15
N LYS A 106 -23.34 -9.93 -5.12
CA LYS A 106 -24.22 -9.81 -3.93
C LYS A 106 -23.57 -8.98 -2.81
N ALA A 107 -23.73 -7.67 -2.90
CA ALA A 107 -24.03 -6.77 -1.79
C ALA A 107 -24.32 -5.40 -2.43
N ALA A 108 -25.57 -4.96 -2.41
CA ALA A 108 -25.92 -3.61 -2.84
C ALA A 108 -25.36 -2.63 -1.80
N ILE A 109 -24.07 -2.31 -1.93
CA ILE A 109 -23.45 -1.23 -1.16
C ILE A 109 -24.02 0.08 -1.74
N PRO A 110 -24.71 0.92 -0.95
CA PRO A 110 -25.22 2.20 -1.45
C PRO A 110 -24.04 3.02 -1.99
N ARG A 111 -24.06 3.31 -3.28
CA ARG A 111 -22.99 4.06 -3.97
C ARG A 111 -23.40 5.53 -4.07
N VAL A 112 -22.90 6.35 -3.16
CA VAL A 112 -22.95 7.81 -3.31
C VAL A 112 -21.82 8.26 -4.23
N ILE A 113 -22.02 9.37 -4.94
CA ILE A 113 -21.05 9.90 -5.90
C ILE A 113 -20.35 11.09 -5.27
N ASP A 114 -19.02 11.08 -5.28
CA ASP A 114 -18.23 12.28 -5.02
C ASP A 114 -18.50 13.31 -6.12
N PRO A 115 -19.09 14.47 -5.80
CA PRO A 115 -19.55 15.44 -6.80
C PRO A 115 -18.39 16.14 -7.55
N VAL A 116 -17.15 16.05 -7.05
CA VAL A 116 -16.00 16.70 -7.66
C VAL A 116 -15.33 15.83 -8.72
N CYS A 117 -15.15 14.54 -8.44
CA CYS A 117 -14.40 13.65 -9.32
C CYS A 117 -15.23 12.52 -9.95
N GLY A 118 -16.48 12.33 -9.52
CA GLY A 118 -17.35 11.26 -10.02
C GLY A 118 -17.04 9.88 -9.42
N MET A 119 -16.17 9.80 -8.40
CA MET A 119 -15.83 8.55 -7.74
C MET A 119 -17.01 8.02 -6.91
N LYS A 120 -17.30 6.72 -7.03
CA LYS A 120 -18.36 6.05 -6.28
C LYS A 120 -17.84 5.60 -4.91
N LEU A 121 -18.54 5.96 -3.85
CA LEU A 121 -18.17 5.71 -2.46
C LEU A 121 -19.29 5.00 -1.71
N SER A 122 -18.95 4.30 -0.63
CA SER A 122 -19.92 3.87 0.37
C SER A 122 -19.99 4.94 1.49
N PRO A 123 -21.18 5.46 1.83
CA PRO A 123 -21.38 6.37 2.96
C PRO A 123 -20.83 5.83 4.28
N GLU A 124 -20.95 4.52 4.50
CA GLU A 124 -20.55 3.84 5.73
C GLU A 124 -19.03 3.83 5.95
N THR A 125 -18.26 3.89 4.85
CA THR A 125 -16.79 3.87 4.88
C THR A 125 -16.19 5.23 4.51
N ALA A 126 -17.02 6.22 4.18
CA ALA A 126 -16.54 7.52 3.73
C ALA A 126 -15.96 8.28 4.92
N VAL A 127 -14.63 8.42 4.93
CA VAL A 127 -13.88 9.12 5.99
C VAL A 127 -14.15 10.64 5.97
N LEU A 128 -14.65 11.18 4.85
CA LEU A 128 -14.80 12.61 4.61
C LEU A 128 -16.20 12.92 4.09
N SER A 129 -16.97 13.71 4.85
CA SER A 129 -18.25 14.26 4.44
C SER A 129 -18.33 15.78 4.67
N SER A 130 -19.31 16.44 4.04
CA SER A 130 -19.66 17.85 4.23
C SER A 130 -21.14 18.07 3.95
N TRP A 131 -21.78 18.98 4.70
CA TRP A 131 -23.20 19.29 4.57
C TRP A 131 -23.43 20.53 3.74
N TYR A 132 -24.32 20.47 2.75
CA TYR A 132 -24.71 21.60 1.92
C TYR A 132 -26.19 21.55 1.54
N LYS A 133 -26.92 22.67 1.69
CA LYS A 133 -28.37 22.78 1.40
C LYS A 133 -29.18 21.56 1.91
N ARG A 134 -28.97 21.18 3.18
CA ARG A 134 -29.62 20.04 3.87
C ARG A 134 -29.32 18.65 3.30
N SER A 135 -28.29 18.49 2.47
CA SER A 135 -27.80 17.19 2.00
C SER A 135 -26.38 16.95 2.47
N GLU A 136 -26.06 15.73 2.88
CA GLU A 136 -24.70 15.30 3.17
C GLU A 136 -24.02 14.77 1.90
N TYR A 137 -22.82 15.26 1.61
CA TYR A 137 -21.99 14.84 0.48
C TYR A 137 -20.73 14.15 0.99
N TYR A 138 -20.27 13.12 0.28
CA TYR A 138 -19.14 12.28 0.66
C TYR A 138 -18.00 12.41 -0.36
N PHE A 139 -16.75 12.35 0.12
CA PHE A 139 -15.58 12.65 -0.69
C PHE A 139 -14.52 11.55 -0.61
N CYS A 140 -13.89 11.26 -1.75
CA CYS A 140 -12.88 10.20 -1.86
C CYS A 140 -11.54 10.61 -1.22
N ALA A 141 -11.30 11.91 -1.12
CA ALA A 141 -10.08 12.50 -0.59
C ALA A 141 -10.34 13.93 -0.10
N SER A 142 -9.43 14.44 0.73
CA SER A 142 -9.49 15.80 1.29
C SER A 142 -9.51 16.88 0.22
N GLY A 143 -8.81 16.67 -0.90
CA GLY A 143 -8.81 17.60 -2.05
C GLY A 143 -10.20 17.79 -2.67
N CYS A 144 -10.98 16.71 -2.83
CA CYS A 144 -12.34 16.76 -3.36
C CYS A 144 -13.28 17.49 -2.38
N LYS A 145 -13.19 17.20 -1.08
CA LYS A 145 -13.93 17.93 -0.04
C LYS A 145 -13.62 19.43 -0.08
N THR A 146 -12.33 19.81 -0.09
CA THR A 146 -11.91 21.21 -0.13
C THR A 146 -12.36 21.92 -1.42
N ALA A 147 -12.31 21.24 -2.57
CA ALA A 147 -12.78 21.80 -3.83
C ALA A 147 -14.31 22.05 -3.81
N PHE A 148 -15.07 21.13 -3.23
CA PHE A 148 -16.51 21.26 -3.03
C PHE A 148 -16.85 22.40 -2.08
N GLU A 149 -16.23 22.48 -0.90
CA GLU A 149 -16.48 23.56 0.08
C GLU A 149 -16.17 24.95 -0.48
N LYS A 150 -15.16 25.06 -1.35
CA LYS A 150 -14.82 26.33 -2.02
C LYS A 150 -15.85 26.76 -3.07
N ARG A 151 -16.46 25.81 -3.79
CA ARG A 151 -17.37 26.09 -4.93
C ARG A 151 -18.47 25.04 -5.08
N ALA A 152 -19.27 24.84 -4.04
CA ALA A 152 -20.28 23.77 -4.00
C ALA A 152 -21.26 23.86 -5.18
N VAL A 153 -21.72 25.07 -5.52
CA VAL A 153 -22.65 25.34 -6.64
C VAL A 153 -22.15 24.83 -7.99
N ARG A 154 -20.84 24.63 -8.17
CA ARG A 154 -20.28 24.14 -9.44
C ARG A 154 -20.49 22.63 -9.65
N TYR A 155 -20.68 21.87 -8.57
CA TYR A 155 -20.60 20.40 -8.57
C TYR A 155 -21.94 19.73 -8.26
N ILE A 156 -23.00 20.51 -8.04
CA ILE A 156 -24.34 20.05 -7.65
C ILE A 156 -25.32 20.41 -8.76
#